data_AF-A0A522XUU3-F1
#
_entry.id   AF-A0A522XUU3-F1
#
_cell.length_a   1.000
_cell.length_b   1.000
_cell.length_c   1.000
_cell.angle_alpha   90.00
_cell.angle_beta   90.00
_cell.angle_gamma   90.00
#
_symmetry.space_group_name_H-M   'P 1'
#
loop_
_entity.id
_entity.type
_entity.pdbx_description
1 polymer ?
#
loop_
_entity_poly.entity_id
_entity_poly.type
_entity_poly.pdbx_seq_one_letter_code
_entity_poly.pdbx_strand_id
1 'polypeptide(L)'
;MALNESYRRIFQSEMETLTVSIVKSLQKIGENPSDKNEIEKLVNSADIVVGSAKFLEDRELEERAKMIVTLFSGSRNAKGRSAQIRRLIEQLRR
;
A
#
# COMPACT_ATOMS: atom_id res chain seq x y z
N MET A 1 28.33 -8.23 -9.48
CA MET A 1 27.31 -8.73 -8.52
C MET A 1 27.04 -7.74 -7.38
N ALA A 2 28.04 -7.03 -6.83
CA ALA A 2 27.85 -6.07 -5.72
C ALA A 2 26.91 -4.87 -5.99
N LEU A 3 26.85 -4.37 -7.23
CA LEU A 3 25.99 -3.23 -7.59
C LEU A 3 24.49 -3.56 -7.41
N ASN A 4 24.10 -4.79 -7.76
CA ASN A 4 22.72 -5.26 -7.68
C ASN A 4 22.25 -5.39 -6.22
N GLU A 5 23.15 -5.75 -5.31
CA GLU A 5 22.84 -5.92 -3.90
C GLU A 5 22.64 -4.58 -3.16
N SER A 6 23.44 -3.56 -3.49
CA SER A 6 23.24 -2.19 -2.99
C SER A 6 21.95 -1.57 -3.52
N TYR A 7 21.63 -1.75 -4.81
CA TYR A 7 20.35 -1.30 -5.37
C TYR A 7 19.17 -2.01 -4.72
N ARG A 8 19.27 -3.32 -4.46
CA ARG A 8 18.21 -4.08 -3.79
C ARG A 8 17.95 -3.57 -2.36
N ARG A 9 18.98 -3.20 -1.61
CA ARG A 9 18.82 -2.62 -0.26
C ARG A 9 18.16 -1.23 -0.28
N ILE A 10 18.58 -0.36 -1.20
CA ILE A 10 17.94 0.96 -1.36
C ILE A 10 16.46 0.77 -1.70
N PHE A 11 16.18 -0.13 -2.64
CA PHE A 11 14.83 -0.44 -3.07
C PHE A 11 13.95 -1.03 -1.95
N GLN A 12 14.51 -1.90 -1.10
CA GLN A 12 13.82 -2.41 0.09
C GLN A 12 13.49 -1.30 1.09
N SER A 13 14.41 -0.36 1.33
CA SER A 13 14.17 0.79 2.21
C SER A 13 13.06 1.72 1.67
N GLU A 14 13.04 1.95 0.36
CA GLU A 14 11.95 2.69 -0.30
C GLU A 14 10.61 1.96 -0.17
N MET A 15 10.61 0.62 -0.30
CA MET A 15 9.42 -0.21 -0.08
C MET A 15 8.90 -0.16 1.35
N GLU A 16 9.77 -0.19 2.35
CA GLU A 16 9.36 -0.02 3.75
C GLU A 16 8.71 1.35 3.95
N THR A 17 9.29 2.40 3.39
CA THR A 17 8.75 3.77 3.46
C THR A 17 7.37 3.87 2.82
N LEU A 18 7.18 3.27 1.64
CA LEU A 18 5.89 3.24 0.95
C LEU A 18 4.85 2.40 1.70
N THR A 19 5.24 1.28 2.30
CA THR A 19 4.35 0.45 3.11
C THR A 19 3.88 1.20 4.36
N VAL A 20 4.78 1.94 5.01
CA VAL A 20 4.42 2.83 6.13
C VAL A 20 3.46 3.93 5.67
N SER A 21 3.68 4.50 4.49
CA SER A 21 2.78 5.50 3.90
C SER A 21 1.36 4.93 3.68
N ILE A 22 1.26 3.73 3.11
CA ILE A 22 -0.01 3.00 2.91
C ILE A 22 -0.74 2.81 4.24
N VAL A 23 -0.05 2.34 5.28
CA VAL A 23 -0.65 2.13 6.61
C VAL A 23 -1.17 3.45 7.19
N LYS A 24 -0.40 4.54 7.07
CA LYS A 24 -0.82 5.87 7.54
C LYS A 24 -2.05 6.37 6.79
N SER A 25 -2.10 6.24 5.46
CA SER A 25 -3.28 6.64 4.68
C SER A 25 -4.49 5.77 5.03
N LEU A 26 -4.33 4.46 5.24
CA LEU A 26 -5.41 3.59 5.71
C LEU A 26 -5.96 4.02 7.08
N GLN A 27 -5.10 4.44 8.01
CA GLN A 27 -5.53 4.97 9.31
C GLN A 27 -6.35 6.26 9.15
N LYS A 28 -5.82 7.23 8.37
CA LYS A 28 -6.53 8.49 8.10
C LYS A 28 -7.86 8.29 7.40
N ILE A 29 -7.94 7.36 6.44
CA ILE A 29 -9.20 6.99 5.78
C ILE A 29 -10.15 6.30 6.77
N GLY A 30 -9.63 5.53 7.72
CA GLY A 30 -10.43 4.96 8.81
C GLY A 30 -11.12 6.02 9.67
N GLU A 31 -10.44 7.15 9.91
CA GLU A 31 -10.97 8.30 10.66
C GLU A 31 -11.88 9.19 9.80
N ASN A 32 -11.47 9.46 8.56
CA ASN A 32 -12.23 10.24 7.58
C ASN A 32 -12.37 9.47 6.25
N PRO A 33 -13.39 8.60 6.12
CA PRO A 33 -13.56 7.77 4.93
C PRO A 33 -13.94 8.55 3.67
N SER A 34 -14.25 9.84 3.78
CA SER A 34 -14.57 10.71 2.64
C SER A 34 -13.39 11.59 2.21
N ASP A 35 -12.20 11.41 2.81
CA ASP A 35 -10.99 12.09 2.39
C ASP A 35 -10.49 11.53 1.04
N LYS A 36 -10.92 12.17 -0.05
CA LYS A 36 -10.54 11.78 -1.41
C LYS A 36 -9.04 11.90 -1.66
N ASN A 37 -8.39 12.89 -1.05
CA ASN A 37 -6.96 13.11 -1.25
C ASN A 37 -6.15 11.98 -0.61
N GLU A 38 -6.56 11.51 0.57
CA GLU A 38 -5.91 10.35 1.19
C GLU A 38 -6.26 9.03 0.50
N ILE A 39 -7.47 8.87 -0.04
CA ILE A 39 -7.83 7.71 -0.88
C ILE A 39 -6.96 7.67 -2.14
N GLU A 40 -6.77 8.79 -2.83
CA GLU A 40 -5.93 8.86 -4.02
C GLU A 40 -4.46 8.59 -3.71
N LYS A 41 -3.93 9.17 -2.62
CA LYS A 41 -2.57 8.86 -2.13
C LYS A 41 -2.40 7.38 -1.80
N LEU A 42 -3.40 6.75 -1.18
CA LEU A 42 -3.38 5.32 -0.87
C LEU A 42 -3.29 4.49 -2.14
N VAL A 43 -4.15 4.77 -3.14
CA VAL A 43 -4.17 4.05 -4.41
C VAL A 43 -2.82 4.21 -5.14
N ASN A 44 -2.30 5.42 -5.24
CA ASN A 44 -1.02 5.69 -5.90
C ASN A 44 0.14 4.98 -5.19
N SER A 45 0.18 5.02 -3.85
CA SER A 45 1.22 4.34 -3.08
C SER A 45 1.13 2.82 -3.26
N ALA A 46 -0.08 2.27 -3.26
CA ALA A 46 -0.30 0.84 -3.47
C ALA A 46 0.09 0.41 -4.89
N ASP A 47 -0.19 1.20 -5.91
CA ASP A 47 0.18 0.89 -7.30
C ASP A 47 1.71 0.85 -7.48
N ILE A 48 2.44 1.78 -6.86
CA ILE A 48 3.91 1.77 -6.82
C ILE A 48 4.43 0.49 -6.12
N VAL A 49 3.81 0.08 -5.02
CA VAL A 49 4.17 -1.15 -4.31
C VAL A 49 3.88 -2.40 -5.16
N VAL A 50 2.81 -2.44 -5.96
CA VAL A 50 2.55 -3.55 -6.89
C VAL A 50 3.70 -3.70 -7.89
N GLY A 51 4.12 -2.59 -8.53
CA GLY A 51 5.23 -2.62 -9.48
C GLY A 51 6.54 -3.06 -8.84
N SER A 52 6.74 -2.66 -7.59
CA SER A 52 7.96 -2.92 -6.86
C SER A 52 8.03 -4.33 -6.26
N ALA A 53 6.91 -4.85 -5.79
CA ALA A 53 6.79 -6.24 -5.35
C ALA A 53 7.06 -7.22 -6.50
N LYS A 54 6.59 -6.89 -7.72
CA LYS A 54 6.95 -7.66 -8.95
C LYS A 54 8.45 -7.70 -9.19
N PHE A 55 9.14 -6.57 -9.02
CA PHE A 55 10.59 -6.50 -9.19
C PHE A 55 11.34 -7.35 -8.15
N LEU A 56 10.83 -7.40 -6.92
CA LEU A 56 11.40 -8.18 -5.83
C LEU A 56 10.99 -9.66 -5.82
N GLU A 57 10.12 -10.06 -6.75
CA GLU A 57 9.47 -11.38 -6.78
C GLU A 57 8.66 -11.70 -5.51
N ASP A 58 8.23 -10.67 -4.79
CA ASP A 58 7.40 -10.78 -3.59
C ASP A 58 5.92 -10.85 -3.95
N ARG A 59 5.46 -12.06 -4.25
CA ARG A 59 4.06 -12.31 -4.66
C ARG A 59 3.04 -11.96 -3.58
N GLU A 60 3.40 -12.11 -2.31
CA GLU A 60 2.47 -11.83 -1.22
C GLU A 60 2.23 -10.32 -1.09
N LEU A 61 3.30 -9.53 -1.13
CA LEU A 61 3.21 -8.07 -1.14
C LEU A 61 2.49 -7.55 -2.39
N GLU A 62 2.76 -8.15 -3.55
CA GLU A 62 2.09 -7.80 -4.81
C GLU A 62 0.57 -7.97 -4.71
N GLU A 63 0.10 -9.14 -4.25
CA GLU A 63 -1.33 -9.43 -4.13
C GLU A 63 -2.02 -8.52 -3.10
N ARG A 64 -1.38 -8.28 -1.95
CA ARG A 64 -1.90 -7.36 -0.92
C ARG A 64 -2.02 -5.93 -1.46
N ALA A 65 -1.03 -5.44 -2.20
CA ALA A 65 -1.06 -4.12 -2.80
C ALA A 65 -2.13 -4.00 -3.90
N LYS A 66 -2.29 -5.02 -4.77
CA LYS A 66 -3.36 -5.06 -5.78
C LYS A 66 -4.75 -5.04 -5.16
N MET A 67 -4.95 -5.73 -4.04
CA MET A 67 -6.22 -5.67 -3.30
C MET A 67 -6.53 -4.24 -2.86
N ILE A 68 -5.54 -3.49 -2.36
CA ILE A 68 -5.73 -2.09 -1.98
C ILE A 68 -6.10 -1.24 -3.21
N VAL A 69 -5.36 -1.37 -4.32
CA VAL A 69 -5.68 -0.65 -5.56
C VAL A 69 -7.11 -0.95 -5.99
N THR A 70 -7.52 -2.21 -5.99
CA THR A 70 -8.86 -2.63 -6.45
C THR A 70 -9.97 -2.14 -5.52
N LEU A 71 -9.73 -2.14 -4.20
CA LEU A 71 -10.72 -1.72 -3.20
C LEU A 71 -10.95 -0.20 -3.15
N PHE A 72 -9.94 0.58 -3.56
CA PHE A 72 -9.97 2.03 -3.44
C PHE A 72 -9.98 2.78 -4.78
N SER A 73 -9.62 2.15 -5.90
CA SER A 73 -9.69 2.75 -7.23
C SER A 73 -11.11 3.15 -7.60
N GLY A 74 -11.28 4.37 -8.10
CA GLY A 74 -12.59 4.93 -8.45
C GLY A 74 -13.51 5.20 -7.25
N SER A 75 -13.04 4.94 -6.03
CA SER A 75 -13.82 5.16 -4.81
C SER A 75 -13.80 6.62 -4.41
N ARG A 76 -14.99 7.24 -4.30
CA ARG A 76 -15.12 8.59 -3.73
C ARG A 76 -15.33 8.59 -2.22
N ASN A 77 -15.54 7.41 -1.63
CA ASN A 77 -15.85 7.23 -0.23
C ASN A 77 -15.58 5.79 0.22
N ALA A 78 -14.84 5.62 1.32
CA ALA A 78 -14.57 4.33 1.94
C ALA A 78 -15.59 3.95 3.03
N LYS A 79 -16.67 4.74 3.21
CA LYS A 79 -17.71 4.50 4.21
C LYS A 79 -18.41 3.17 3.90
N GLY A 80 -18.27 2.21 4.82
CA GLY A 80 -18.69 0.81 4.65
C GLY A 80 -17.52 -0.18 4.52
N ARG A 81 -16.28 0.29 4.31
CA ARG A 81 -15.07 -0.54 4.17
C ARG A 81 -14.17 -0.53 5.40
N SER A 82 -14.64 0.01 6.52
CA SER A 82 -13.86 0.16 7.75
C SER A 82 -13.39 -1.17 8.36
N ALA A 83 -14.15 -2.25 8.20
CA ALA A 83 -13.72 -3.60 8.60
C ALA A 83 -12.60 -4.15 7.70
N GLN A 84 -12.66 -3.88 6.40
CA GLN A 84 -11.64 -4.29 5.43
C GLN A 84 -10.35 -3.49 5.62
N ILE A 85 -10.47 -2.18 5.86
CA ILE A 85 -9.35 -1.30 6.22
C ILE A 85 -8.62 -1.83 7.45
N ARG A 86 -9.34 -2.19 8.52
CA ARG A 86 -8.74 -2.73 9.74
C ARG A 86 -7.98 -4.03 9.46
N ARG A 87 -8.56 -4.97 8.70
CA ARG A 87 -7.88 -6.22 8.32
C ARG A 87 -6.61 -5.97 7.50
N LEU A 88 -6.65 -5.03 6.56
CA LEU A 88 -5.49 -4.67 5.74
C LEU A 88 -4.37 -4.06 6.60
N ILE A 89 -4.70 -3.20 7.57
CA ILE A 89 -3.71 -2.63 8.50
C ILE A 89 -3.06 -3.73 9.33
N GLU A 90 -3.81 -4.71 9.83
CA GLU A 90 -3.26 -5.83 10.59
C GLU A 90 -2.34 -6.73 9.75
N GLN A 91 -2.70 -6.96 8.49
CA GLN A 91 -1.89 -7.76 7.55
C GLN A 91 -0.57 -7.07 7.20
N LEU A 92 -0.58 -5.75 7.01
CA LEU A 92 0.61 -4.97 6.66
C LEU A 92 1.55 -4.69 7.86
N ARG A 93 1.10 -4.94 9.09
CA ARG A 93 1.92 -4.79 10.31
C ARG A 93 2.67 -6.07 10.72
N ARG A 94 2.35 -7.22 10.13
CA ARG A 94 3.02 -8.50 10.36
C ARG A 94 4.11 -8.71 9.33
#